data_AF-A0A953EZV7-F1
#
_entry.id   AF-A0A953EZV7-F1
#
_cell.length_a   1.000
_cell.length_b   1.000
_cell.length_c   1.000
_cell.angle_alpha   90.00
_cell.angle_beta   90.00
_cell.angle_gamma   90.00
#
_symmetry.space_group_name_H-M   'P 1'
#
loop_
_entity.id
_entity.type
_entity.pdbx_description
1 polymer ?
#
loop_
_entity_poly.entity_id
_entity_poly.type
_entity_poly.pdbx_seq_one_letter_code
_entity_poly.pdbx_strand_id
1 'polypeptide(L)'
;MPKQVTSHAGIRRLRRIMLSGHFRQMLAVGGAALVILASWWAAGARGDYSAAEAKLAALSPVEKDRLRRNYDRFAQLDRAEQKAALTLESELMADPRQAELRAVMRDYYQWLTTLTAGQRAELARLATDQRVARIRELRAAQARDAEKLADRLAIVRWIDQKTLERLMTAEERKKAEQAPPMDRRLMVLREMRRGGLPELLDHLEPADFTELRAQLSPRLDRELDAKPDRRQRWELIAKETGSWMRSWGEGGSLGLFSPEEQAENQVALKDFFEKQLDDAERDRLLSLPPDEMERELRKAYLFKNHGEQFRQRLEPLKTRQRPSRRGPDADRPGPPDRRRPHDPDADHPGPPGKRHPRDERGAV
;
A
#
# COMPACT_ATOMS: atom_id res chain seq x y z
N MET A 1 0.48 -2.31 -55.29
CA MET A 1 0.39 -1.93 -53.86
C MET A 1 -0.23 -3.08 -53.09
N PRO A 2 0.51 -3.81 -52.24
CA PRO A 2 -0.05 -4.93 -51.50
C PRO A 2 -0.82 -4.43 -50.27
N LYS A 3 -2.07 -4.85 -50.16
CA LYS A 3 -2.96 -4.58 -49.02
C LYS A 3 -2.41 -5.31 -47.78
N GLN A 4 -2.08 -4.57 -46.73
CA GLN A 4 -1.79 -5.14 -45.41
C GLN A 4 -3.07 -5.77 -44.85
N VAL A 5 -3.10 -7.10 -44.83
CA VAL A 5 -4.12 -7.87 -44.10
C VAL A 5 -3.68 -7.89 -42.64
N THR A 6 -4.15 -6.93 -41.86
CA THR A 6 -4.06 -6.98 -40.39
C THR A 6 -4.97 -8.11 -39.91
N SER A 7 -4.38 -9.26 -39.58
CA SER A 7 -5.09 -10.42 -39.06
C SER A 7 -5.69 -10.11 -37.68
N HIS A 8 -6.96 -9.68 -37.66
CA HIS A 8 -7.79 -9.55 -36.45
C HIS A 8 -7.98 -10.86 -35.67
N ALA A 9 -7.53 -12.00 -36.22
CA ALA A 9 -7.64 -13.32 -35.59
C ALA A 9 -6.60 -13.56 -34.49
N GLY A 10 -5.41 -12.93 -34.56
CA GLY A 10 -4.36 -13.06 -33.53
C GLY A 10 -4.73 -12.35 -32.22
N ILE A 11 -5.30 -11.15 -32.33
CA ILE A 11 -5.67 -10.30 -31.19
C ILE A 11 -6.80 -10.93 -30.35
N ARG A 12 -7.72 -11.68 -30.96
CA ARG A 12 -8.81 -12.38 -30.23
C ARG A 12 -8.33 -13.62 -29.47
N ARG A 13 -7.23 -14.27 -29.88
CA ARG A 13 -6.67 -15.45 -29.18
C ARG A 13 -5.78 -15.07 -27.99
N LEU A 14 -5.00 -14.00 -28.11
CA LEU A 14 -4.25 -13.40 -26.99
C LEU A 14 -5.16 -13.01 -25.81
N ARG A 15 -6.41 -12.65 -26.11
CA ARG A 15 -7.43 -12.30 -25.11
C ARG A 15 -7.81 -13.47 -24.20
N ARG A 16 -7.74 -14.72 -24.67
CA ARG A 16 -8.06 -15.93 -23.89
C ARG A 16 -6.87 -16.41 -23.04
N ILE A 17 -5.64 -16.17 -23.48
CA ILE A 17 -4.40 -16.54 -22.77
C ILE A 17 -4.10 -15.57 -21.61
N MET A 18 -4.49 -14.30 -21.73
CA MET A 18 -4.35 -13.30 -20.66
C MET A 18 -5.36 -13.43 -19.50
N LEU A 19 -6.30 -14.39 -19.59
CA LEU A 19 -7.40 -14.59 -18.63
C LEU A 19 -7.16 -15.76 -17.65
N SER A 20 -6.14 -16.60 -17.85
CA SER A 20 -5.80 -17.67 -16.90
C SER A 20 -4.87 -17.15 -15.79
N GLY A 21 -5.05 -17.63 -14.56
CA GLY A 21 -4.15 -17.33 -13.43
C GLY A 21 -2.67 -17.66 -13.68
N HIS A 22 -2.40 -18.44 -14.74
CA HIS A 22 -1.08 -18.89 -15.18
C HIS A 22 -0.36 -17.91 -16.13
N PHE A 23 -1.00 -16.82 -16.60
CA PHE A 23 -0.31 -15.77 -17.38
C PHE A 23 0.83 -15.08 -16.60
N ARG A 24 0.73 -15.07 -15.25
CA ARG A 24 1.83 -14.65 -14.37
C ARG A 24 3.06 -15.56 -14.48
N GLN A 25 2.87 -16.83 -14.80
CA GLN A 25 3.95 -17.82 -14.93
C GLN A 25 4.58 -17.76 -16.33
N MET A 26 3.80 -17.53 -17.39
CA MET A 26 4.27 -17.47 -18.78
C MET A 26 5.33 -16.38 -19.04
N LEU A 27 5.17 -15.16 -18.50
CA LEU A 27 6.14 -14.08 -18.71
C LEU A 27 7.38 -14.16 -17.80
N ALA A 28 7.31 -15.01 -16.77
CA ALA A 28 8.44 -15.27 -15.90
C ALA A 28 9.34 -16.40 -16.44
N VAL A 29 8.86 -17.19 -17.41
CA VAL A 29 9.69 -18.06 -18.27
C VAL A 29 10.53 -17.13 -19.14
N GLY A 30 11.71 -16.74 -18.64
CA GLY A 30 12.59 -15.79 -19.31
C GLY A 30 12.82 -16.17 -20.77
N GLY A 31 12.76 -15.17 -21.66
CA GLY A 31 12.74 -15.35 -23.12
C GLY A 31 13.85 -16.24 -23.68
N ALA A 32 14.99 -16.40 -23.01
CA ALA A 32 16.02 -17.35 -23.42
C ALA A 32 15.54 -18.82 -23.45
N ALA A 33 14.66 -19.23 -22.52
CA ALA A 33 14.11 -20.58 -22.48
C ALA A 33 13.12 -20.83 -23.61
N LEU A 34 12.24 -19.86 -23.86
CA LEU A 34 11.28 -19.92 -24.95
C LEU A 34 11.97 -19.80 -26.31
N VAL A 35 13.04 -19.00 -26.43
CA VAL A 35 13.87 -18.95 -27.65
C VAL A 35 14.56 -20.29 -27.93
N ILE A 36 15.12 -20.95 -26.91
CA ILE A 36 15.76 -22.27 -27.07
C ILE A 36 14.71 -23.33 -27.40
N LEU A 37 13.55 -23.32 -26.74
CA LEU A 37 12.44 -24.25 -27.03
C LEU A 37 11.80 -24.01 -28.40
N ALA A 38 11.62 -22.75 -28.83
CA ALA A 38 11.13 -22.40 -30.16
C ALA A 38 12.16 -22.74 -31.24
N SER A 39 13.45 -22.56 -30.94
CA SER A 39 14.55 -23.04 -31.80
C SER A 39 14.52 -24.56 -31.90
N TRP A 40 14.29 -25.29 -30.80
CA TRP A 40 14.12 -26.75 -30.79
C TRP A 40 12.85 -27.22 -31.50
N TRP A 41 11.76 -26.46 -31.44
CA TRP A 41 10.52 -26.79 -32.14
C TRP A 41 10.67 -26.57 -33.66
N ALA A 42 11.31 -25.48 -34.07
CA ALA A 42 11.65 -25.21 -35.47
C ALA A 42 12.75 -26.16 -36.01
N ALA A 43 13.71 -26.54 -35.17
CA ALA A 43 14.76 -27.51 -35.46
C ALA A 43 14.23 -28.94 -35.50
N GLY A 44 13.29 -29.34 -34.64
CA GLY A 44 12.65 -30.64 -34.66
C GLY A 44 11.84 -30.88 -35.94
N ALA A 45 11.35 -29.80 -36.56
CA ALA A 45 10.77 -29.86 -37.90
C ALA A 45 11.82 -30.01 -39.04
N ARG A 46 13.11 -29.80 -38.77
CA ARG A 46 14.23 -29.88 -39.73
C ARG A 46 15.31 -30.93 -39.38
N GLY A 47 15.26 -31.55 -38.20
CA GLY A 47 16.22 -32.54 -37.70
C GLY A 47 17.56 -32.00 -37.17
N ASP A 48 17.75 -30.70 -36.93
CA ASP A 48 19.07 -30.13 -36.60
C ASP A 48 19.09 -29.36 -35.26
N TYR A 49 19.58 -30.02 -34.20
CA TYR A 49 19.66 -29.48 -32.83
C TYR A 49 21.00 -28.79 -32.51
N SER A 50 21.97 -28.81 -33.44
CA SER A 50 23.36 -28.38 -33.20
C SER A 50 23.47 -26.91 -32.75
N ALA A 51 22.70 -26.03 -33.37
CA ALA A 51 22.67 -24.60 -33.05
C ALA A 51 22.15 -24.31 -31.63
N ALA A 52 21.31 -25.19 -31.07
CA ALA A 52 20.77 -25.01 -29.75
C ALA A 52 21.64 -25.65 -28.67
N GLU A 53 22.34 -26.74 -28.97
CA GLU A 53 23.38 -27.30 -28.11
C GLU A 53 24.55 -26.33 -27.94
N ALA A 54 25.00 -25.69 -29.03
CA ALA A 54 26.05 -24.67 -28.96
C ALA A 54 25.64 -23.47 -28.08
N LYS A 55 24.38 -23.03 -28.19
CA LYS A 55 23.83 -21.98 -27.31
C LYS A 55 23.78 -22.42 -25.85
N LEU A 56 23.34 -23.64 -25.57
CA LEU A 56 23.28 -24.18 -24.21
C LEU A 56 24.69 -24.31 -23.60
N ALA A 57 25.68 -24.74 -24.39
CA ALA A 57 27.07 -24.86 -23.96
C ALA A 57 27.67 -23.51 -23.57
N ALA A 58 27.35 -22.45 -24.32
CA ALA A 58 27.82 -21.09 -24.09
C ALA A 58 27.21 -20.39 -22.86
N LEU A 59 26.13 -20.93 -22.27
CA LEU A 59 25.51 -20.35 -21.08
C LEU A 59 26.37 -20.60 -19.81
N SER A 60 26.48 -19.57 -18.98
CA SER A 60 27.04 -19.67 -17.64
C SER A 60 26.21 -20.59 -16.73
N PRO A 61 26.76 -21.10 -15.61
CA PRO A 61 26.00 -21.92 -14.66
C PRO A 61 24.72 -21.24 -14.15
N VAL A 62 24.79 -19.94 -13.85
CA VAL A 62 23.64 -19.14 -13.38
C VAL A 62 22.55 -19.06 -14.45
N GLU A 63 22.94 -18.90 -15.71
CA GLU A 63 22.01 -18.86 -16.83
C GLU A 63 21.39 -20.24 -17.13
N LYS A 64 22.16 -21.33 -16.98
CA LYS A 64 21.66 -22.71 -17.08
C LYS A 64 20.63 -23.01 -15.99
N ASP A 65 20.89 -22.59 -14.76
CA ASP A 65 19.93 -22.72 -13.66
C ASP A 65 18.66 -21.90 -13.89
N ARG A 66 18.80 -20.67 -14.39
CA ARG A 66 17.65 -19.84 -14.76
C ARG A 66 16.86 -20.49 -15.90
N LEU A 67 17.55 -21.03 -16.91
CA LEU A 67 16.95 -21.74 -18.03
C LEU A 67 16.17 -22.97 -17.55
N ARG A 68 16.75 -23.77 -16.64
CA ARG A 68 16.09 -24.94 -16.04
C ARG A 68 14.80 -24.55 -15.29
N ARG A 69 14.86 -23.55 -14.40
CA ARG A 69 13.66 -23.06 -13.69
C ARG A 69 12.58 -22.50 -14.62
N ASN A 70 12.98 -21.93 -15.75
CA ASN A 70 12.04 -21.47 -16.78
C ASN A 70 11.39 -22.66 -17.51
N TYR A 71 12.19 -23.66 -17.88
CA TYR A 71 11.73 -24.88 -18.51
C TYR A 71 10.75 -25.64 -17.61
N ASP A 72 11.09 -25.84 -16.34
CA ASP A 72 10.23 -26.56 -15.39
C ASP A 72 8.85 -25.90 -15.27
N ARG A 73 8.81 -24.56 -15.23
CA ARG A 73 7.55 -23.80 -15.23
C ARG A 73 6.78 -23.92 -16.54
N PHE A 74 7.48 -23.91 -17.68
CA PHE A 74 6.85 -24.13 -18.98
C PHE A 74 6.27 -25.54 -19.10
N ALA A 75 6.98 -26.56 -18.59
CA ALA A 75 6.55 -27.95 -18.62
C ALA A 75 5.30 -28.22 -17.76
N GLN A 76 5.07 -27.42 -16.72
CA GLN A 76 3.86 -27.45 -15.89
C GLN A 76 2.63 -26.84 -16.56
N LEU A 77 2.79 -26.04 -17.62
CA LEU A 77 1.65 -25.49 -18.36
C LEU A 77 0.92 -26.59 -19.13
N ASP A 78 -0.37 -26.41 -19.37
CA ASP A 78 -1.12 -27.35 -20.22
C ASP A 78 -0.63 -27.29 -21.68
N ARG A 79 -1.01 -28.30 -22.48
CA ARG A 79 -0.55 -28.38 -23.89
C ARG A 79 -1.01 -27.20 -24.74
N ALA A 80 -2.18 -26.62 -24.47
CA ALA A 80 -2.71 -25.49 -25.22
C ALA A 80 -1.94 -24.21 -24.88
N GLU A 81 -1.61 -24.02 -23.61
CA GLU A 81 -0.80 -22.93 -23.08
C GLU A 81 0.66 -23.05 -23.58
N GLN A 82 1.28 -24.24 -23.50
CA GLN A 82 2.61 -24.48 -24.07
C GLN A 82 2.68 -24.09 -25.55
N LYS A 83 1.70 -24.55 -26.35
CA LYS A 83 1.61 -24.21 -27.77
C LYS A 83 1.43 -22.70 -27.99
N ALA A 84 0.59 -22.06 -27.19
CA ALA A 84 0.37 -20.63 -27.26
C ALA A 84 1.63 -19.81 -26.97
N ALA A 85 2.40 -20.18 -25.94
CA ALA A 85 3.66 -19.53 -25.61
C ALA A 85 4.70 -19.69 -26.73
N LEU A 86 4.84 -20.90 -27.29
CA LEU A 86 5.75 -21.14 -28.42
C LEU A 86 5.34 -20.35 -29.67
N THR A 87 4.04 -20.26 -29.94
CA THR A 87 3.52 -19.47 -31.08
C THR A 87 3.85 -17.99 -30.89
N LEU A 88 3.56 -17.42 -29.72
CA LEU A 88 3.87 -16.03 -29.39
C LEU A 88 5.37 -15.74 -29.54
N GLU A 89 6.23 -16.64 -29.06
CA GLU A 89 7.67 -16.49 -29.18
C GLU A 89 8.11 -16.49 -30.64
N SER A 90 7.56 -17.39 -31.48
CA SER A 90 7.86 -17.42 -32.90
C SER A 90 7.40 -16.16 -33.64
N GLU A 91 6.23 -15.63 -33.30
CA GLU A 91 5.71 -14.37 -33.86
C GLU A 91 6.57 -13.18 -33.45
N LEU A 92 7.01 -13.13 -32.19
CA LEU A 92 7.91 -12.10 -31.68
C LEU A 92 9.27 -12.15 -32.37
N MET A 93 9.88 -13.32 -32.56
CA MET A 93 11.17 -13.47 -33.26
C MET A 93 11.10 -13.05 -34.73
N ALA A 94 9.94 -13.22 -35.36
CA ALA A 94 9.74 -12.84 -36.76
C ALA A 94 9.43 -11.33 -36.94
N ASP A 95 9.00 -10.63 -35.88
CA ASP A 95 8.65 -9.20 -35.96
C ASP A 95 9.91 -8.32 -36.02
N PRO A 96 10.03 -7.38 -36.98
CA PRO A 96 11.16 -6.44 -37.05
C PRO A 96 11.37 -5.60 -35.78
N ARG A 97 10.31 -5.40 -34.97
CA ARG A 97 10.32 -4.64 -33.72
C ARG A 97 10.44 -5.52 -32.47
N GLN A 98 10.93 -6.76 -32.62
CA GLN A 98 11.05 -7.73 -31.53
C GLN A 98 11.66 -7.16 -30.23
N ALA A 99 12.68 -6.32 -30.35
CA ALA A 99 13.39 -5.75 -29.20
C ALA A 99 12.49 -4.79 -28.41
N GLU A 100 11.76 -3.91 -29.12
CA GLU A 100 10.83 -2.96 -28.53
C GLU A 100 9.64 -3.68 -27.87
N LEU A 101 9.03 -4.65 -28.57
CA LEU A 101 7.92 -5.43 -28.05
C LEU A 101 8.30 -6.18 -26.77
N ARG A 102 9.50 -6.76 -26.73
CA ARG A 102 10.04 -7.44 -25.53
C ARG A 102 10.27 -6.47 -24.38
N ALA A 103 10.76 -5.26 -24.66
CA ALA A 103 10.90 -4.23 -23.63
C ALA A 103 9.53 -3.86 -23.04
N VAL A 104 8.54 -3.58 -23.89
CA VAL A 104 7.17 -3.25 -23.45
C VAL A 104 6.55 -4.38 -22.62
N MET A 105 6.70 -5.64 -23.03
CA MET A 105 6.16 -6.79 -22.28
C MET A 105 6.80 -6.91 -20.90
N ARG A 106 8.12 -6.72 -20.79
CA ARG A 106 8.84 -6.72 -19.51
C ARG A 106 8.38 -5.59 -18.61
N ASP A 107 8.32 -4.37 -19.13
CA ASP A 107 7.97 -3.18 -18.35
C ASP A 107 6.50 -3.26 -17.89
N TYR A 108 5.62 -3.80 -18.74
CA TYR A 108 4.24 -4.10 -18.38
C TYR A 108 4.15 -5.15 -17.27
N TYR A 109 4.91 -6.25 -17.37
CA TYR A 109 4.94 -7.28 -16.33
C TYR A 109 5.45 -6.71 -15.00
N GLN A 110 6.56 -5.97 -15.03
CA GLN A 110 7.11 -5.33 -13.84
C GLN A 110 6.08 -4.41 -13.20
N TRP A 111 5.41 -3.57 -13.99
CA TRP A 111 4.35 -2.71 -13.50
C TRP A 111 3.16 -3.52 -12.94
N LEU A 112 2.73 -4.61 -13.59
CA LEU A 112 1.67 -5.47 -13.07
C LEU A 112 2.00 -6.02 -11.68
N THR A 113 3.28 -6.28 -11.37
CA THR A 113 3.68 -6.74 -10.03
C THR A 113 3.51 -5.69 -8.93
N THR A 114 3.35 -4.41 -9.28
CA THR A 114 3.04 -3.32 -8.34
C THR A 114 1.56 -3.22 -7.98
N LEU A 115 0.69 -3.94 -8.71
CA LEU A 115 -0.76 -3.87 -8.51
C LEU A 115 -1.26 -4.89 -7.49
N THR A 116 -2.36 -4.55 -6.82
CA THR A 116 -3.05 -5.46 -5.93
C THR A 116 -3.61 -6.67 -6.68
N ALA A 117 -3.92 -7.75 -5.97
CA ALA A 117 -4.53 -8.93 -6.58
C ALA A 117 -5.85 -8.59 -7.29
N GLY A 118 -6.69 -7.76 -6.67
CA GLY A 118 -7.97 -7.30 -7.22
C GLY A 118 -7.81 -6.50 -8.52
N GLN A 119 -6.89 -5.53 -8.55
CA GLN A 119 -6.59 -4.74 -9.76
C GLN A 119 -6.09 -5.62 -10.92
N ARG A 120 -5.23 -6.61 -10.62
CA ARG A 120 -4.75 -7.57 -11.63
C ARG A 120 -5.89 -8.42 -12.20
N ALA A 121 -6.80 -8.88 -11.36
CA ALA A 121 -7.97 -9.67 -11.79
C ALA A 121 -8.95 -8.84 -12.62
N GLU A 122 -9.16 -7.56 -12.26
CA GLU A 122 -9.95 -6.60 -13.05
C GLU A 122 -9.37 -6.47 -14.46
N LEU A 123 -8.07 -6.15 -14.57
CA LEU A 123 -7.40 -6.00 -15.87
C LEU A 123 -7.50 -7.25 -16.74
N ALA A 124 -7.37 -8.45 -16.14
CA ALA A 124 -7.47 -9.70 -16.89
C ALA A 124 -8.83 -9.85 -17.58
N ARG A 125 -9.93 -9.43 -16.92
CA ARG A 125 -11.31 -9.54 -17.44
C ARG A 125 -11.65 -8.54 -18.55
N LEU A 126 -10.97 -7.40 -18.61
CA LEU A 126 -11.27 -6.34 -19.55
C LEU A 126 -10.89 -6.68 -21.00
N ALA A 127 -11.61 -6.07 -21.96
CA ALA A 127 -11.22 -6.02 -23.37
C ALA A 127 -9.88 -5.32 -23.56
N THR A 128 -9.17 -5.56 -24.67
CA THR A 128 -7.87 -4.91 -24.94
C THR A 128 -7.93 -3.39 -24.80
N ASP A 129 -8.90 -2.74 -25.46
CA ASP A 129 -9.00 -1.27 -25.45
C ASP A 129 -9.39 -0.73 -24.08
N GLN A 130 -10.34 -1.40 -23.42
CA GLN A 130 -10.77 -1.06 -22.05
C GLN A 130 -9.63 -1.25 -21.04
N ARG A 131 -8.82 -2.30 -21.22
CA ARG A 131 -7.66 -2.60 -20.37
C ARG A 131 -6.61 -1.50 -20.52
N VAL A 132 -6.33 -1.03 -21.73
CA VAL A 132 -5.39 0.09 -21.96
C VAL A 132 -5.90 1.37 -21.29
N ALA A 133 -7.18 1.70 -21.42
CA ALA A 133 -7.78 2.84 -20.72
C ALA A 133 -7.63 2.70 -19.19
N ARG A 134 -7.95 1.52 -18.64
CA ARG A 134 -7.83 1.26 -17.21
C ARG A 134 -6.40 1.30 -16.69
N ILE A 135 -5.43 0.82 -17.48
CA ILE A 135 -4.00 0.92 -17.15
C ILE A 135 -3.57 2.39 -17.02
N ARG A 136 -4.04 3.26 -17.93
CA ARG A 136 -3.74 4.70 -17.87
C ARG A 136 -4.28 5.33 -16.59
N GLU A 137 -5.51 5.00 -16.22
CA GLU A 137 -6.11 5.48 -14.96
C GLU A 137 -5.32 5.03 -13.74
N LEU A 138 -4.96 3.73 -13.66
CA LEU A 138 -4.19 3.18 -12.55
C LEU A 138 -2.81 3.84 -12.44
N ARG A 139 -2.12 4.04 -13.58
CA ARG A 139 -0.83 4.75 -13.59
C ARG A 139 -0.98 6.20 -13.14
N ALA A 140 -2.01 6.90 -13.59
CA ALA A 140 -2.28 8.27 -13.14
C ALA A 140 -2.65 8.35 -11.66
N ALA A 141 -3.34 7.35 -11.12
CA ALA A 141 -3.58 7.23 -9.68
C ALA A 141 -2.28 7.01 -8.91
N GLN A 142 -1.46 6.04 -9.33
CA GLN A 142 -0.15 5.76 -8.72
C GLN A 142 0.77 6.99 -8.73
N ALA A 143 0.82 7.74 -9.84
CA ALA A 143 1.62 8.97 -9.91
C ALA A 143 1.13 10.04 -8.91
N ARG A 144 -0.19 10.24 -8.82
CA ARG A 144 -0.78 11.18 -7.84
C ARG A 144 -0.54 10.75 -6.40
N ASP A 145 -0.56 9.46 -6.12
CA ASP A 145 -0.32 8.94 -4.78
C ASP A 145 1.16 9.00 -4.40
N ALA A 146 2.07 8.80 -5.36
CA ALA A 146 3.50 9.01 -5.19
C ALA A 146 3.83 10.49 -4.90
N GLU A 147 3.20 11.42 -5.61
CA GLU A 147 3.34 12.87 -5.35
C GLU A 147 2.87 13.24 -3.93
N LYS A 148 1.67 12.80 -3.52
CA LYS A 148 1.17 13.00 -2.15
C LYS A 148 2.08 12.39 -1.10
N LEU A 149 2.66 11.21 -1.38
CA LEU A 149 3.57 10.55 -0.47
C LEU A 149 4.86 11.36 -0.30
N ALA A 150 5.41 11.88 -1.39
CA ALA A 150 6.58 12.75 -1.39
C ALA A 150 6.32 14.04 -0.59
N ASP A 151 5.16 14.68 -0.79
CA ASP A 151 4.75 15.86 -0.02
C ASP A 151 4.67 15.58 1.47
N ARG A 152 3.99 14.48 1.85
CA ARG A 152 3.88 14.07 3.25
C ARG A 152 5.27 13.83 3.85
N LEU A 153 6.15 13.14 3.12
CA LEU A 153 7.52 12.92 3.56
C LEU A 153 8.29 14.22 3.80
N ALA A 154 8.20 15.15 2.85
CA ALA A 154 8.85 16.45 2.97
C ALA A 154 8.35 17.22 4.20
N ILE A 155 7.03 17.32 4.38
CA ILE A 155 6.44 17.98 5.56
C ILE A 155 6.91 17.33 6.85
N VAL A 156 6.89 16.00 6.91
CA VAL A 156 7.22 15.23 8.10
C VAL A 156 8.68 15.43 8.52
N ARG A 157 9.61 15.39 7.57
CA ARG A 157 11.03 15.66 7.82
C ARG A 157 11.24 17.10 8.27
N TRP A 158 10.58 18.05 7.62
CA TRP A 158 10.65 19.46 7.99
C TRP A 158 10.11 19.71 9.41
N ILE A 159 8.96 19.11 9.76
CA ILE A 159 8.39 19.17 11.11
C ILE A 159 9.38 18.63 12.16
N ASP A 160 10.04 17.51 11.87
CA ASP A 160 11.03 16.93 12.78
C ASP A 160 12.20 17.84 13.02
N GLN A 161 12.74 18.38 11.93
CA GLN A 161 13.84 19.32 11.97
C GLN A 161 13.47 20.56 12.80
N LYS A 162 12.32 21.19 12.54
CA LYS A 162 11.90 22.38 13.29
C LYS A 162 11.61 22.09 14.76
N THR A 163 11.11 20.91 15.08
CA THR A 163 10.91 20.48 16.48
C THR A 163 12.25 20.33 17.20
N LEU A 164 13.23 19.69 16.57
CA LEU A 164 14.59 19.57 17.10
C LEU A 164 15.23 20.96 17.30
N GLU A 165 15.14 21.83 16.31
CA GLU A 165 15.75 23.16 16.33
C GLU A 165 15.15 24.10 17.39
N ARG A 166 13.83 24.03 17.63
CA ARG A 166 13.12 25.07 18.39
C ARG A 166 12.57 24.63 19.74
N LEU A 167 12.19 23.36 19.86
CA LEU A 167 11.49 22.86 21.04
C LEU A 167 12.37 21.95 21.90
N MET A 168 13.43 21.38 21.33
CA MET A 168 14.34 20.50 22.05
C MET A 168 15.56 21.27 22.54
N THR A 169 16.00 20.95 23.76
CA THR A 169 17.23 21.50 24.33
C THR A 169 18.47 21.03 23.54
N ALA A 170 19.60 21.72 23.71
CA ALA A 170 20.85 21.33 23.05
C ALA A 170 21.29 19.90 23.40
N GLU A 171 21.04 19.45 24.63
CA GLU A 171 21.35 18.09 25.07
C GLU A 171 20.42 17.06 24.42
N GLU A 172 19.12 17.34 24.39
CA GLU A 172 18.13 16.48 23.73
C GLU A 172 18.36 16.38 22.23
N ARG A 173 18.76 17.49 21.57
CA ARG A 173 19.18 17.49 20.17
C ARG A 173 20.38 16.58 19.93
N LYS A 174 21.45 16.75 20.71
CA LYS A 174 22.66 15.91 20.60
C LYS A 174 22.32 14.42 20.78
N LYS A 175 21.43 14.11 21.73
CA LYS A 175 20.94 12.75 21.94
C LYS A 175 20.12 12.24 20.75
N ALA A 176 19.27 13.09 20.17
CA ALA A 176 18.44 12.75 19.03
C ALA A 176 19.28 12.54 17.74
N GLU A 177 20.37 13.29 17.55
CA GLU A 177 21.32 13.11 16.44
C GLU A 177 22.09 11.79 16.52
N GLN A 178 22.38 11.32 17.74
CA GLN A 178 23.09 10.06 17.98
C GLN A 178 22.15 8.85 18.00
N ALA A 179 20.84 9.07 18.09
CA ALA A 179 19.84 8.02 18.15
C ALA A 179 19.59 7.42 16.75
N PRO A 180 19.25 6.11 16.67
CA PRO A 180 18.72 5.53 15.45
C PRO A 180 17.50 6.33 14.93
N PRO A 181 17.24 6.34 13.60
CA PRO A 181 16.17 7.16 13.00
C PRO A 181 14.81 7.03 13.70
N MET A 182 14.42 5.82 14.06
CA MET A 182 13.18 5.52 14.79
C MET A 182 13.14 6.13 16.20
N ASP A 183 14.24 6.04 16.94
CA ASP A 183 14.32 6.56 18.31
C ASP A 183 14.34 8.08 18.32
N ARG A 184 15.06 8.70 17.36
CA ARG A 184 15.02 10.15 17.09
C ARG A 184 13.58 10.60 16.81
N ARG A 185 12.88 9.88 15.93
CA ARG A 185 11.49 10.17 15.59
C ARG A 185 10.58 10.08 16.82
N LEU A 186 10.74 9.04 17.64
CA LEU A 186 9.99 8.88 18.90
C LEU A 186 10.23 10.03 19.89
N MET A 187 11.46 10.56 19.95
CA MET A 187 11.78 11.73 20.77
C MET A 187 11.03 12.97 20.27
N VAL A 188 11.08 13.27 18.97
CA VAL A 188 10.33 14.37 18.37
C VAL A 188 8.83 14.22 18.66
N LEU A 189 8.27 13.03 18.40
CA LEU A 189 6.85 12.75 18.63
C LEU A 189 6.43 12.95 20.09
N ARG A 190 7.33 12.66 21.04
CA ARG A 190 7.07 12.89 22.47
C ARG A 190 6.93 14.38 22.77
N GLU A 191 7.81 15.22 22.20
CA GLU A 191 7.72 16.67 22.37
C GLU A 191 6.48 17.25 21.71
N MET A 192 6.13 16.78 20.51
CA MET A 192 4.88 17.20 19.86
C MET A 192 3.65 16.91 20.73
N ARG A 193 3.62 15.76 21.42
CA ARG A 193 2.52 15.38 22.34
C ARG A 193 2.49 16.18 23.64
N ARG A 194 3.62 16.75 24.07
CA ARG A 194 3.71 17.58 25.28
C ARG A 194 3.12 18.98 25.10
N GLY A 195 2.52 19.26 23.94
CA GLY A 195 2.03 20.59 23.58
C GLY A 195 2.96 21.32 22.62
N GLY A 196 4.06 20.69 22.19
CA GLY A 196 5.02 21.29 21.28
C GLY A 196 4.43 21.64 19.91
N LEU A 197 3.34 21.00 19.46
CA LEU A 197 2.78 21.35 18.16
C LEU A 197 2.19 22.78 18.11
N PRO A 198 1.25 23.20 18.98
CA PRO A 198 0.87 24.61 19.08
C PRO A 198 2.05 25.56 19.26
N GLU A 199 3.00 25.22 20.14
CA GLU A 199 4.16 26.06 20.42
C GLU A 199 5.06 26.22 19.19
N LEU A 200 5.30 25.14 18.42
CA LEU A 200 6.05 25.20 17.17
C LEU A 200 5.42 26.23 16.23
N LEU A 201 4.09 26.21 16.13
CA LEU A 201 3.34 27.07 15.23
C LEU A 201 3.39 28.52 15.58
N ASP A 202 3.44 28.85 16.87
CA ASP A 202 3.58 30.24 17.29
C ASP A 202 4.97 30.78 16.94
N HIS A 203 5.99 29.91 16.94
CA HIS A 203 7.36 30.29 16.65
C HIS A 203 7.72 30.30 15.17
N LEU A 204 6.98 29.62 14.28
CA LEU A 204 7.33 29.58 12.84
C LEU A 204 7.42 31.00 12.23
N GLU A 205 8.37 31.20 11.33
CA GLU A 205 8.54 32.45 10.59
C GLU A 205 8.11 32.27 9.14
N PRO A 206 7.80 33.36 8.41
CA PRO A 206 7.52 33.27 6.98
C PRO A 206 8.63 32.58 6.17
N ALA A 207 9.89 32.73 6.58
CA ALA A 207 11.03 32.07 5.97
C ALA A 207 10.96 30.53 6.07
N ASP A 208 10.46 29.99 7.19
CA ASP A 208 10.33 28.54 7.35
C ASP A 208 9.31 27.94 6.38
N PHE A 209 8.26 28.71 6.02
CA PHE A 209 7.30 28.29 5.01
C PHE A 209 7.92 28.32 3.61
N THR A 210 8.78 29.29 3.29
CA THR A 210 9.51 29.30 2.02
C THR A 210 10.44 28.09 1.91
N GLU A 211 11.12 27.73 2.99
CA GLU A 211 11.96 26.53 3.07
C GLU A 211 11.15 25.25 2.83
N LEU A 212 9.98 25.12 3.49
CA LEU A 212 9.10 23.97 3.29
C LEU A 212 8.64 23.90 1.83
N ARG A 213 8.19 25.02 1.25
CA ARG A 213 7.67 25.09 -0.13
C ARG A 213 8.70 24.65 -1.17
N ALA A 214 9.97 24.95 -0.97
CA ALA A 214 11.05 24.50 -1.86
C ALA A 214 11.17 22.95 -1.94
N GLN A 215 10.58 22.23 -0.98
CA GLN A 215 10.61 20.76 -0.91
C GLN A 215 9.27 20.11 -1.32
N LEU A 216 8.23 20.90 -1.59
CA LEU A 216 6.90 20.39 -1.91
C LEU A 216 6.70 20.24 -3.42
N SER A 217 5.76 19.38 -3.79
CA SER A 217 5.28 19.22 -5.14
C SER A 217 4.58 20.49 -5.63
N PRO A 218 4.55 20.73 -6.96
CA PRO A 218 3.80 21.84 -7.54
C PRO A 218 2.30 21.80 -7.22
N ARG A 219 1.76 20.63 -6.89
CA ARG A 219 0.36 20.50 -6.48
C ARG A 219 0.14 21.14 -5.11
N LEU A 220 0.86 20.69 -4.09
CA LEU A 220 0.64 21.18 -2.72
C LEU A 220 1.09 22.64 -2.58
N ASP A 221 2.13 23.04 -3.31
CA ASP A 221 2.58 24.44 -3.37
C ASP A 221 1.45 25.39 -3.82
N ARG A 222 0.73 25.03 -4.90
CA ARG A 222 -0.44 25.79 -5.38
C ARG A 222 -1.61 25.78 -4.38
N GLU A 223 -1.84 24.66 -3.70
CA GLU A 223 -2.87 24.59 -2.67
C GLU A 223 -2.54 25.49 -1.46
N LEU A 224 -1.26 25.62 -1.12
CA LEU A 224 -0.78 26.54 -0.08
C LEU A 224 -0.90 28.01 -0.49
N ASP A 225 -0.61 28.34 -1.76
CA ASP A 225 -0.79 29.70 -2.30
C ASP A 225 -2.25 30.15 -2.27
N ALA A 226 -3.17 29.23 -2.51
CA ALA A 226 -4.60 29.50 -2.44
C ALA A 226 -5.09 29.81 -1.01
N LYS A 227 -4.22 29.66 0.02
CA LYS A 227 -4.52 30.02 1.41
C LYS A 227 -3.83 31.33 1.76
N PRO A 228 -4.58 32.45 1.92
CA PRO A 228 -4.00 33.74 2.26
C PRO A 228 -3.53 33.80 3.72
N ASP A 229 -4.21 33.06 4.60
CA ASP A 229 -3.95 33.07 6.03
C ASP A 229 -2.94 31.98 6.45
N ARG A 230 -2.04 32.35 7.37
CA ARG A 230 -0.99 31.47 7.89
C ARG A 230 -1.57 30.25 8.60
N ARG A 231 -2.62 30.45 9.41
CA ARG A 231 -3.28 29.36 10.11
C ARG A 231 -3.97 28.42 9.13
N GLN A 232 -4.60 28.93 8.07
CA GLN A 232 -5.18 28.08 7.01
C GLN A 232 -4.13 27.25 6.25
N ARG A 233 -2.94 27.82 5.96
CA ARG A 233 -1.82 27.05 5.37
C ARG A 233 -1.39 25.92 6.30
N TRP A 234 -1.29 26.21 7.59
CA TRP A 234 -0.98 25.18 8.57
C TRP A 234 -2.08 24.12 8.68
N GLU A 235 -3.35 24.50 8.70
CA GLU A 235 -4.46 23.54 8.73
C GLU A 235 -4.44 22.62 7.51
N LEU A 236 -4.00 23.11 6.33
CA LEU A 236 -3.77 22.27 5.16
C LEU A 236 -2.62 21.29 5.39
N ILE A 237 -1.45 21.76 5.86
CA ILE A 237 -0.28 20.91 6.18
C ILE A 237 -0.65 19.85 7.24
N ALA A 238 -1.36 20.27 8.28
CA ALA A 238 -1.86 19.44 9.36
C ALA A 238 -2.98 18.51 8.88
N LYS A 239 -3.73 18.83 7.82
CA LYS A 239 -4.70 17.92 7.21
C LYS A 239 -3.98 16.84 6.39
N GLU A 240 -3.02 17.25 5.57
CA GLU A 240 -2.22 16.34 4.72
C GLU A 240 -1.41 15.35 5.56
N THR A 241 -0.87 15.82 6.67
CA THR A 241 -0.17 14.97 7.65
C THR A 241 -1.09 14.39 8.72
N GLY A 242 -2.26 14.98 8.97
CA GLY A 242 -3.11 14.64 10.11
C GLY A 242 -3.85 13.32 9.98
N SER A 243 -4.11 12.82 8.77
CA SER A 243 -4.59 11.43 8.61
C SER A 243 -3.52 10.43 9.04
N TRP A 244 -2.26 10.72 8.71
CA TRP A 244 -1.11 9.98 9.20
C TRP A 244 -0.96 10.19 10.72
N MET A 245 -1.02 11.42 11.25
CA MET A 245 -0.95 11.66 12.70
C MET A 245 -2.11 11.06 13.50
N ARG A 246 -3.32 10.98 12.94
CA ARG A 246 -4.49 10.33 13.56
C ARG A 246 -4.36 8.81 13.54
N SER A 247 -3.79 8.23 12.49
CA SER A 247 -3.42 6.80 12.48
C SER A 247 -2.43 6.43 13.61
N TRP A 248 -1.75 7.43 14.19
CA TRP A 248 -0.89 7.24 15.36
C TRP A 248 -1.65 7.04 16.67
N GLY A 249 -2.86 7.60 16.79
CA GLY A 249 -3.65 7.62 18.02
C GLY A 249 -4.59 6.43 18.18
N GLU A 250 -5.26 6.02 17.10
CA GLU A 250 -6.33 5.01 17.16
C GLU A 250 -5.87 3.59 16.77
N GLY A 251 -4.71 3.45 16.11
CA GLY A 251 -4.36 2.23 15.37
C GLY A 251 -3.17 1.40 15.87
N GLY A 252 -2.36 1.88 16.82
CA GLY A 252 -1.15 1.16 17.26
C GLY A 252 -0.10 0.97 16.15
N SER A 253 1.14 1.39 16.41
CA SER A 253 2.36 1.12 15.63
C SER A 253 2.52 1.55 14.16
N LEU A 254 1.47 1.56 13.34
CA LEU A 254 1.58 1.85 11.91
C LEU A 254 2.00 3.31 11.64
N GLY A 255 1.76 4.17 12.64
CA GLY A 255 2.20 5.55 12.69
C GLY A 255 3.66 5.79 13.07
N LEU A 256 4.36 4.77 13.55
CA LEU A 256 5.75 4.92 14.00
C LEU A 256 6.73 4.96 12.84
N PHE A 257 6.35 4.39 11.69
CA PHE A 257 7.22 4.30 10.53
C PHE A 257 7.11 5.56 9.67
N SER A 258 8.27 6.09 9.30
CA SER A 258 8.36 7.09 8.25
C SER A 258 7.80 6.50 6.94
N PRO A 259 7.26 7.31 6.02
CA PRO A 259 6.80 6.78 4.76
C PRO A 259 7.91 6.12 3.90
N GLU A 260 9.19 6.41 4.14
CA GLU A 260 10.32 5.68 3.55
C GLU A 260 10.42 4.27 4.14
N GLU A 261 10.33 4.14 5.46
CA GLU A 261 10.28 2.85 6.16
C GLU A 261 9.02 2.07 5.77
N GLN A 262 7.90 2.74 5.47
CA GLN A 262 6.71 2.08 4.93
C GLN A 262 6.91 1.54 3.51
N ALA A 263 7.68 2.24 2.66
CA ALA A 263 8.00 1.78 1.31
C ALA A 263 8.95 0.57 1.33
N GLU A 264 9.98 0.58 2.18
CA GLU A 264 10.84 -0.58 2.42
C GLU A 264 10.03 -1.75 3.00
N ASN A 265 9.11 -1.45 3.92
CA ASN A 265 8.18 -2.43 4.45
C ASN A 265 7.27 -3.01 3.36
N GLN A 266 6.92 -2.31 2.27
CA GLN A 266 6.11 -2.93 1.19
C GLN A 266 6.84 -4.09 0.50
N VAL A 267 8.14 -3.95 0.25
CA VAL A 267 8.95 -5.05 -0.31
C VAL A 267 9.03 -6.20 0.69
N ALA A 268 9.27 -5.88 1.97
CA ALA A 268 9.32 -6.88 3.04
C ALA A 268 7.96 -7.57 3.27
N LEU A 269 6.84 -6.86 3.13
CA LEU A 269 5.48 -7.38 3.25
C LEU A 269 5.14 -8.34 2.12
N LYS A 270 5.57 -8.02 0.90
CA LYS A 270 5.44 -8.93 -0.24
C LYS A 270 6.23 -10.22 0.02
N ASP A 271 7.50 -10.10 0.43
CA ASP A 271 8.33 -11.26 0.73
C ASP A 271 7.77 -12.07 1.91
N PHE A 272 7.23 -11.41 2.93
CA PHE A 272 6.53 -12.04 4.04
C PHE A 272 5.29 -12.80 3.58
N PHE A 273 4.45 -12.18 2.75
CA PHE A 273 3.29 -12.82 2.16
C PHE A 273 3.68 -14.03 1.30
N GLU A 274 4.68 -13.90 0.43
CA GLU A 274 5.05 -14.95 -0.52
C GLU A 274 5.82 -16.11 0.13
N LYS A 275 6.68 -15.82 1.12
CA LYS A 275 7.67 -16.78 1.63
C LYS A 275 7.44 -17.21 3.09
N GLN A 276 6.73 -16.42 3.90
CA GLN A 276 6.65 -16.64 5.34
C GLN A 276 5.25 -16.96 5.88
N LEU A 277 4.20 -16.68 5.11
CA LEU A 277 2.84 -17.11 5.43
C LEU A 277 2.57 -18.50 4.86
N ASP A 278 1.85 -19.31 5.61
CA ASP A 278 1.38 -20.61 5.12
C ASP A 278 0.19 -20.46 4.15
N ASP A 279 -0.20 -21.55 3.50
CA ASP A 279 -1.28 -21.55 2.50
C ASP A 279 -2.62 -21.10 3.10
N ALA A 280 -2.94 -21.51 4.33
CA ALA A 280 -4.20 -21.17 4.98
C ALA A 280 -4.28 -19.69 5.36
N GLU A 281 -3.18 -19.11 5.84
CA GLU A 281 -3.06 -17.69 6.15
C GLU A 281 -3.14 -16.83 4.88
N ARG A 282 -2.49 -17.26 3.80
CA ARG A 282 -2.57 -16.58 2.49
C ARG A 282 -3.97 -16.62 1.94
N ASP A 283 -4.63 -17.77 1.96
CA ASP A 283 -6.00 -17.91 1.46
C ASP A 283 -6.98 -17.07 2.28
N ARG A 284 -6.82 -17.04 3.61
CA ARG A 284 -7.59 -16.16 4.48
C ARG A 284 -7.39 -14.69 4.10
N LEU A 285 -6.16 -14.24 3.93
CA LEU A 285 -5.88 -12.85 3.54
C LEU A 285 -6.46 -12.52 2.17
N LEU A 286 -6.35 -13.43 1.20
CA LEU A 286 -6.88 -13.26 -0.15
C LEU A 286 -8.42 -13.24 -0.20
N SER A 287 -9.09 -13.79 0.82
CA SER A 287 -10.55 -13.73 0.95
C SER A 287 -11.08 -12.36 1.43
N LEU A 288 -10.21 -11.52 2.01
CA LEU A 288 -10.58 -10.20 2.52
C LEU A 288 -10.65 -9.16 1.39
N PRO A 289 -11.44 -8.08 1.58
CA PRO A 289 -11.35 -6.90 0.72
C PRO A 289 -9.90 -6.37 0.66
N PRO A 290 -9.44 -5.79 -0.46
CA PRO A 290 -8.05 -5.39 -0.65
C PRO A 290 -7.45 -4.54 0.48
N ASP A 291 -8.21 -3.56 0.96
CA ASP A 291 -7.75 -2.65 2.02
C ASP A 291 -7.63 -3.36 3.38
N GLU A 292 -8.50 -4.34 3.65
CA GLU A 292 -8.47 -5.13 4.88
C GLU A 292 -7.38 -6.19 4.84
N MET A 293 -7.17 -6.81 3.68
CA MET A 293 -6.06 -7.74 3.44
C MET A 293 -4.72 -7.08 3.72
N GLU A 294 -4.49 -5.88 3.19
CA GLU A 294 -3.23 -5.16 3.40
C GLU A 294 -3.04 -4.75 4.87
N ARG A 295 -4.12 -4.33 5.55
CA ARG A 295 -4.10 -4.01 6.98
C ARG A 295 -3.73 -5.23 7.83
N GLU A 296 -4.37 -6.37 7.60
CA GLU A 296 -4.10 -7.60 8.36
C GLU A 296 -2.72 -8.18 8.02
N LEU A 297 -2.27 -8.12 6.76
CA LEU A 297 -0.92 -8.51 6.35
C LEU A 297 0.16 -7.72 7.09
N ARG A 298 -0.01 -6.38 7.17
CA ARG A 298 0.91 -5.50 7.90
C ARG A 298 0.94 -5.81 9.38
N LYS A 299 -0.22 -6.04 9.98
CA LYS A 299 -0.35 -6.42 11.39
C LYS A 299 0.36 -7.74 11.68
N ALA A 300 0.18 -8.75 10.83
CA ALA A 300 0.83 -10.05 10.95
C ALA A 300 2.36 -9.92 10.83
N TYR A 301 2.85 -9.16 9.85
CA TYR A 301 4.29 -8.87 9.66
C TYR A 301 4.90 -8.21 10.90
N LEU A 302 4.27 -7.14 11.39
CA LEU A 302 4.75 -6.41 12.56
C LEU A 302 4.77 -7.30 13.82
N PHE A 303 3.74 -8.10 14.01
CA PHE A 303 3.66 -8.99 15.16
C PHE A 303 4.69 -10.12 15.11
N LYS A 304 4.95 -10.69 13.93
CA LYS A 304 5.89 -11.79 13.73
C LYS A 304 7.35 -11.33 13.79
N ASN A 305 7.66 -10.17 13.20
CA ASN A 305 9.05 -9.68 13.08
C ASN A 305 9.48 -8.72 14.19
N HIS A 306 8.53 -8.01 14.81
CA HIS A 306 8.83 -7.03 15.85
C HIS A 306 8.13 -7.33 17.19
N GLY A 307 7.46 -8.49 17.31
CA GLY A 307 6.51 -8.81 18.39
C GLY A 307 6.98 -8.55 19.82
N GLU A 308 8.22 -8.89 20.17
CA GLU A 308 8.80 -8.67 21.51
C GLU A 308 9.01 -7.18 21.80
N GLN A 309 9.75 -6.47 20.94
CA GLN A 309 10.03 -5.04 21.09
C GLN A 309 8.75 -4.20 21.01
N PHE A 310 7.79 -4.66 20.22
CA PHE A 310 6.54 -3.98 19.98
C PHE A 310 5.52 -4.18 21.12
N ARG A 311 5.45 -5.38 21.70
CA ARG A 311 4.68 -5.62 22.93
C ARG A 311 5.22 -4.78 24.09
N GLN A 312 6.54 -4.80 24.30
CA GLN A 312 7.18 -4.04 25.38
C GLN A 312 7.04 -2.51 25.20
N ARG A 313 7.00 -2.00 23.97
CA ARG A 313 6.86 -0.55 23.67
C ARG A 313 5.42 -0.02 23.71
N LEU A 314 4.39 -0.87 23.54
CA LEU A 314 2.97 -0.46 23.62
C LEU A 314 2.33 -0.71 25.01
N GLU A 315 2.93 -1.56 25.83
CA GLU A 315 2.57 -1.80 27.23
C GLU A 315 2.39 -0.51 28.08
N PRO A 316 3.29 0.50 28.04
CA PRO A 316 3.13 1.71 28.85
C PRO A 316 1.99 2.63 28.36
N LEU A 317 1.40 2.38 27.19
CA LEU A 317 0.25 3.14 26.68
C LEU A 317 -1.09 2.53 27.11
N LYS A 318 -1.14 1.25 27.50
CA LYS A 318 -2.37 0.58 27.97
C LYS A 318 -2.61 0.75 29.48
N THR A 319 -1.56 0.98 30.27
CA THR A 319 -1.64 1.09 31.74
C THR A 319 -2.16 2.43 32.27
N ARG A 320 -2.63 3.34 31.40
CA ARG A 320 -3.45 4.49 31.80
C ARG A 320 -4.96 4.24 31.68
N GLN A 321 -5.40 2.98 31.65
CA GLN A 321 -6.71 2.68 32.23
C GLN A 321 -6.66 3.14 33.68
N ARG A 322 -7.29 4.30 33.94
CA ARG A 322 -7.59 4.80 35.28
C ARG A 322 -7.91 3.60 36.16
N PRO A 323 -7.24 3.42 37.31
CA PRO A 323 -7.70 2.44 38.27
C PRO A 323 -9.16 2.80 38.53
N SER A 324 -10.05 1.89 38.14
CA SER A 324 -11.41 1.93 38.61
C SER A 324 -11.28 1.92 40.12
N ARG A 325 -11.57 3.07 40.76
CA ARG A 325 -11.72 3.20 42.20
C ARG A 325 -12.79 2.19 42.61
N ARG A 326 -12.35 0.97 42.91
CA ARG A 326 -13.18 -0.10 43.45
C ARG A 326 -12.37 -0.84 44.50
N GLY A 327 -12.52 -0.35 45.74
CA GLY A 327 -12.12 -0.97 47.00
C GLY A 327 -10.78 -0.48 47.58
N PRO A 328 -10.61 -0.41 48.92
CA PRO A 328 -11.39 -1.11 49.96
C PRO A 328 -11.81 -0.16 51.11
N ASP A 329 -13.06 0.28 51.14
CA ASP A 329 -13.66 0.91 52.32
C ASP A 329 -15.12 0.44 52.40
N ALA A 330 -15.28 -0.83 52.79
CA ALA A 330 -16.52 -1.34 53.35
C ALA A 330 -16.29 -1.42 54.86
N ASP A 331 -16.36 -0.28 55.53
CA ASP A 331 -16.60 -0.13 56.99
C ASP A 331 -16.56 1.36 57.39
N ARG A 332 -17.46 2.16 56.81
CA ARG A 332 -17.81 3.47 57.40
C ARG A 332 -19.31 3.55 57.70
N PRO A 333 -19.70 3.88 58.94
CA PRO A 333 -21.09 4.12 59.30
C PRO A 333 -21.67 5.25 58.46
N GLY A 334 -22.83 5.01 57.87
CA GLY A 334 -23.55 6.03 57.09
C GLY A 334 -23.97 7.22 57.96
N PRO A 335 -24.00 8.44 57.41
CA PRO A 335 -24.51 9.61 58.13
C PRO A 335 -26.03 9.50 58.33
N PRO A 336 -26.56 10.14 59.39
CA PRO A 336 -27.95 9.96 59.79
C PRO A 336 -28.93 10.56 58.79
N ASP A 337 -29.99 9.79 58.64
CA ASP A 337 -31.25 10.03 57.96
C ASP A 337 -31.76 11.48 58.10
N ARG A 338 -31.56 12.30 57.06
CA ARG A 338 -32.27 13.57 56.92
C ARG A 338 -33.61 13.30 56.27
N ARG A 339 -34.59 13.09 57.15
CA ARG A 339 -36.02 13.24 56.92
C ARG A 339 -36.28 14.42 55.96
N ARG A 340 -36.84 14.12 54.79
CA ARG A 340 -37.48 15.12 53.92
C ARG A 340 -38.81 15.51 54.55
N PRO A 341 -39.10 16.80 54.74
CA PRO A 341 -40.44 17.27 55.06
C PRO A 341 -41.38 16.98 53.88
N HIS A 342 -42.57 16.53 54.26
CA HIS A 342 -43.73 16.29 53.44
C HIS A 342 -44.32 17.66 53.06
N ASP A 343 -44.40 17.99 51.77
CA ASP A 343 -45.27 19.05 51.26
C ASP A 343 -46.42 18.36 50.51
N PRO A 344 -47.68 18.49 50.95
CA PRO A 344 -48.86 18.24 50.13
C PRO A 344 -49.19 19.51 49.32
N ASP A 345 -49.98 19.33 48.26
CA ASP A 345 -50.60 20.40 47.45
C ASP A 345 -49.74 21.03 46.35
N ALA A 346 -49.81 20.42 45.16
CA ALA A 346 -49.92 21.17 43.92
C ALA A 346 -50.55 20.29 42.82
N ASP A 347 -51.87 20.33 42.77
CA ASP A 347 -52.62 20.14 41.53
C ASP A 347 -52.04 21.02 40.43
N HIS A 348 -51.63 20.45 39.29
CA HIS A 348 -51.99 20.98 37.96
C HIS A 348 -51.60 20.07 36.78
N PRO A 349 -52.36 20.16 35.67
CA PRO A 349 -52.53 19.09 34.68
C PRO A 349 -51.49 19.11 33.57
N GLY A 350 -51.19 17.90 33.03
CA GLY A 350 -50.29 17.70 31.90
C GLY A 350 -50.86 18.19 30.56
N PRO A 351 -50.01 18.57 29.60
CA PRO A 351 -50.45 18.92 28.26
C PRO A 351 -50.64 17.68 27.35
N PRO A 352 -51.58 17.75 26.38
CA PRO A 352 -52.01 16.62 25.58
C PRO A 352 -51.08 16.34 24.40
N GLY A 353 -51.14 15.09 23.94
CA GLY A 353 -50.23 14.51 22.97
C GLY A 353 -50.29 15.07 21.55
N LYS A 354 -49.32 14.63 20.77
CA LYS A 354 -49.38 14.63 19.30
C LYS A 354 -49.15 13.21 18.79
N ARG A 355 -50.25 12.58 18.39
CA ARG A 355 -50.26 11.49 17.40
C ARG A 355 -50.23 12.14 16.02
N HIS A 356 -49.49 11.55 15.09
CA HIS A 356 -49.78 11.59 13.66
C HIS A 356 -49.06 10.43 12.95
N PRO A 357 -49.50 10.04 11.74
CA PRO A 357 -50.04 8.72 11.53
C PRO A 357 -49.16 7.84 10.64
N ARG A 358 -49.49 6.56 10.74
CA ARG A 358 -49.12 5.46 9.86
C ARG A 358 -49.93 5.60 8.58
N ASP A 359 -49.26 5.60 7.42
CA ASP A 359 -49.90 5.35 6.14
C ASP A 359 -49.31 4.12 5.48
N GLU A 360 -50.22 3.31 4.96
CA GLU A 360 -50.01 2.06 4.26
C GLU A 360 -49.96 2.28 2.73
N ARG A 361 -49.14 1.45 2.06
CA ARG A 361 -49.39 0.74 0.78
C ARG A 361 -49.97 1.46 -0.45
N GLY A 362 -49.24 1.26 -1.56
CA GLY A 362 -49.70 1.01 -2.94
C GLY A 362 -48.44 0.94 -3.82
N ALA A 363 -48.04 -0.10 -4.55
CA ALA A 363 -48.72 -1.10 -5.39
C ALA A 363 -49.52 -0.48 -6.55
N VAL A 364 -48.81 -0.13 -7.63
CA VAL A 364 -49.04 -0.56 -9.03
C VAL A 364 -47.69 -0.69 -9.71
#